data_AF-A0AAU9FI63-F1
#
_entry.id   AF-A0AAU9FI63-F1
#
_cell.length_a   1.000
_cell.length_b   1.000
_cell.length_c   1.000
_cell.angle_alpha   90.00
_cell.angle_beta   90.00
_cell.angle_gamma   90.00
#
_symmetry.space_group_name_H-M   'P 1'
#
loop_
_entity.id
_entity.type
_entity.pdbx_description
1 polymer ?
#
loop_
_entity_poly.entity_id
_entity_poly.type
_entity_poly.pdbx_seq_one_letter_code
_entity_poly.pdbx_strand_id
1 'polypeptide(L)'
;MESCNAANHVKDSFLAEESEWLQKWTQLSTELFDKEAKKCDTQQSKLLLLLDYVKKQSRNYSQQKHELISENCFLIKEMNILRDFEKQKSDLRLYSSQKEQLTVERDGLLLQIEEAKAKCANLRQKLEEQGKTMQEINNAFQRELSESEIQRTDALNALKRQDEKHLREMDRLEQNVQNNYSELNTCTICKRPWDSVGVHRLVLLPCGHVFGDACIRENLRQRGSCAKCHRAVYVEQLRYIYGRNVLPFET
;
A
#
# COMPACT_ATOMS: atom_id res chain seq x y z
N MET A 1 -83.53 40.95 -145.40
CA MET A 1 -84.76 41.68 -145.71
C MET A 1 -84.96 42.71 -144.62
N GLU A 2 -85.01 43.95 -145.04
CA GLU A 2 -85.37 45.13 -144.26
C GLU A 2 -86.74 44.95 -143.57
N SER A 3 -86.97 45.63 -142.45
CA SER A 3 -87.89 46.78 -142.47
C SER A 3 -88.01 47.44 -141.09
N CYS A 4 -87.97 48.77 -141.12
CA CYS A 4 -88.32 49.73 -140.08
C CYS A 4 -89.74 49.51 -139.50
N ASN A 5 -89.94 49.87 -138.23
CA ASN A 5 -90.55 51.17 -137.90
C ASN A 5 -90.55 51.45 -136.38
N ALA A 6 -90.30 52.73 -136.06
CA ALA A 6 -90.29 53.29 -134.72
C ALA A 6 -91.70 53.68 -134.26
N ALA A 7 -91.97 53.57 -132.95
CA ALA A 7 -92.49 54.67 -132.12
C ALA A 7 -92.76 54.23 -130.66
N ASN A 8 -92.27 55.08 -129.75
CA ASN A 8 -92.78 55.42 -128.41
C ASN A 8 -92.74 54.38 -127.27
N HIS A 9 -91.77 54.47 -126.34
CA HIS A 9 -91.69 55.36 -125.16
C HIS A 9 -92.60 54.94 -123.99
N VAL A 10 -92.07 54.15 -123.05
CA VAL A 10 -92.03 54.47 -121.62
C VAL A 10 -90.72 53.90 -121.06
N LYS A 11 -89.75 54.78 -120.80
CA LYS A 11 -88.60 54.52 -119.93
C LYS A 11 -89.15 54.17 -118.56
N ASP A 12 -88.92 52.95 -118.09
CA ASP A 12 -89.21 52.58 -116.71
C ASP A 12 -88.14 53.24 -115.82
N SER A 13 -88.39 54.51 -115.49
CA SER A 13 -87.52 55.41 -114.73
C SER A 13 -87.21 54.90 -113.32
N PHE A 14 -87.90 53.85 -112.87
CA PHE A 14 -87.79 53.30 -111.53
C PHE A 14 -86.58 52.36 -111.36
N LEU A 15 -86.26 51.52 -112.37
CA LEU A 15 -85.13 50.57 -112.26
C LEU A 15 -83.74 51.25 -112.38
N ALA A 16 -83.67 52.41 -113.04
CA ALA A 16 -82.44 53.20 -113.11
C ALA A 16 -82.19 53.99 -111.81
N GLU A 17 -83.24 54.60 -111.24
CA GLU A 17 -83.14 55.28 -109.94
C GLU A 17 -82.89 54.31 -108.79
N GLU A 18 -83.50 53.11 -108.81
CA GLU A 18 -83.27 52.07 -107.81
C GLU A 18 -81.84 51.51 -107.88
N SER A 19 -81.30 51.31 -109.09
CA SER A 19 -79.91 50.91 -109.29
C SER A 19 -78.92 51.99 -108.85
N GLU A 20 -79.22 53.27 -109.13
CA GLU A 20 -78.39 54.41 -108.71
C GLU A 20 -78.47 54.64 -107.19
N TRP A 21 -79.65 54.46 -106.58
CA TRP A 21 -79.84 54.46 -105.13
C TRP A 21 -79.15 53.29 -104.46
N LEU A 22 -79.23 52.08 -105.01
CA LEU A 22 -78.52 50.92 -104.51
C LEU A 22 -77.00 51.12 -104.64
N GLN A 23 -76.50 51.71 -105.72
CA GLN A 23 -75.08 52.07 -105.84
C GLN A 23 -74.66 53.11 -104.80
N LYS A 24 -75.42 54.21 -104.65
CA LYS A 24 -75.14 55.25 -103.63
C LYS A 24 -75.22 54.71 -102.21
N TRP A 25 -76.23 53.89 -101.92
CA TRP A 25 -76.41 53.28 -100.61
C TRP A 25 -75.31 52.27 -100.32
N THR A 26 -74.91 51.48 -101.33
CA THR A 26 -73.78 50.55 -101.21
C THR A 26 -72.49 51.32 -100.97
N GLN A 27 -72.25 52.43 -101.68
CA GLN A 27 -71.04 53.25 -101.58
C GLN A 27 -70.96 54.00 -100.24
N LEU A 28 -72.06 54.60 -99.78
CA LEU A 28 -72.14 55.24 -98.45
C LEU A 28 -72.01 54.22 -97.32
N SER A 29 -72.64 53.05 -97.46
CA SER A 29 -72.51 51.96 -96.49
C SER A 29 -71.08 51.45 -96.47
N THR A 30 -70.44 51.22 -97.63
CA THR A 30 -69.03 50.80 -97.67
C THR A 30 -68.15 51.85 -97.03
N GLU A 31 -68.29 53.14 -97.33
CA GLU A 31 -67.48 54.20 -96.72
C GLU A 31 -67.67 54.33 -95.20
N LEU A 32 -68.89 54.15 -94.70
CA LEU A 32 -69.18 54.12 -93.26
C LEU A 32 -68.54 52.90 -92.61
N PHE A 33 -68.74 51.71 -93.18
CA PHE A 33 -68.10 50.48 -92.71
C PHE A 33 -66.56 50.58 -92.78
N ASP A 34 -66.01 51.24 -93.78
CA ASP A 34 -64.56 51.44 -93.95
C ASP A 34 -64.00 52.43 -92.92
N LYS A 35 -64.76 53.47 -92.55
CA LYS A 35 -64.41 54.41 -91.47
C LYS A 35 -64.51 53.75 -90.09
N GLU A 36 -65.56 52.97 -89.84
CA GLU A 36 -65.76 52.21 -88.61
C GLU A 36 -64.66 51.13 -88.48
N ALA A 37 -64.34 50.43 -89.57
CA ALA A 37 -63.26 49.45 -89.63
C ALA A 37 -61.90 50.08 -89.35
N LYS A 38 -61.56 51.21 -90.01
CA LYS A 38 -60.30 51.95 -89.74
C LYS A 38 -60.20 52.42 -88.29
N LYS A 39 -61.30 52.90 -87.70
CA LYS A 39 -61.36 53.32 -86.28
C LYS A 39 -61.18 52.12 -85.34
N CYS A 40 -61.81 50.99 -85.65
CA CYS A 40 -61.64 49.73 -84.95
C CYS A 40 -60.20 49.23 -85.03
N ASP A 41 -59.59 49.22 -86.22
CA ASP A 41 -58.19 48.85 -86.45
C ASP A 41 -57.22 49.75 -85.69
N THR A 42 -57.52 51.05 -85.60
CA THR A 42 -56.70 52.02 -84.85
C THR A 42 -56.80 51.79 -83.34
N GLN A 43 -58.00 51.48 -82.83
CA GLN A 43 -58.22 51.14 -81.42
C GLN A 43 -57.58 49.78 -81.06
N GLN A 44 -57.71 48.79 -81.93
CA GLN A 44 -57.06 47.48 -81.80
C GLN A 44 -55.54 47.62 -81.80
N SER A 45 -54.98 48.46 -82.66
CA SER A 45 -53.55 48.78 -82.69
C SER A 45 -53.05 49.42 -81.39
N LYS A 46 -53.81 50.37 -80.82
CA LYS A 46 -53.48 50.98 -79.51
C LYS A 46 -53.54 49.96 -78.37
N LEU A 47 -54.53 49.07 -78.39
CA LEU A 47 -54.70 48.02 -77.39
C LEU A 47 -53.54 47.01 -77.45
N LEU A 48 -53.10 46.64 -78.66
CA LEU A 48 -51.94 45.77 -78.88
C LEU A 48 -50.64 46.37 -78.33
N LEU A 49 -50.40 47.66 -78.53
CA LEU A 49 -49.23 48.36 -77.97
C LEU A 49 -49.26 48.39 -76.44
N LEU A 50 -50.42 48.64 -75.82
CA LEU A 50 -50.58 48.57 -74.37
C LEU A 50 -50.38 47.14 -73.83
N LEU A 51 -50.89 46.13 -74.54
CA LEU A 51 -50.68 44.72 -74.22
C LEU A 51 -49.19 44.35 -74.28
N ASP A 52 -48.47 44.80 -75.30
CA ASP A 52 -47.04 44.56 -75.43
C ASP A 52 -46.24 45.28 -74.33
N TYR A 53 -46.61 46.52 -74.00
CA TYR A 53 -46.04 47.26 -72.88
C TYR A 53 -46.25 46.54 -71.53
N VAL A 54 -47.48 46.10 -71.24
CA VAL A 54 -47.80 45.37 -70.00
C VAL A 54 -47.09 44.02 -69.96
N LYS A 55 -47.01 43.30 -71.08
CA LYS A 55 -46.23 42.06 -71.18
C LYS A 55 -44.75 42.30 -70.93
N LYS A 56 -44.17 43.37 -71.48
CA LYS A 56 -42.78 43.75 -71.23
C LYS A 56 -42.54 44.09 -69.76
N GLN A 57 -43.43 44.86 -69.13
CA GLN A 57 -43.35 45.16 -67.70
C GLN A 57 -43.49 43.91 -66.85
N SER A 58 -44.43 43.01 -67.17
CA SER A 58 -44.61 41.74 -66.46
C SER A 58 -43.36 40.85 -66.54
N ARG A 59 -42.69 40.78 -67.70
CA ARG A 59 -41.40 40.08 -67.83
C ARG A 59 -40.33 40.73 -66.95
N ASN A 60 -40.27 42.07 -66.92
CA ASN A 60 -39.29 42.81 -66.14
C ASN A 60 -39.48 42.58 -64.63
N TYR A 61 -40.72 42.67 -64.13
CA TYR A 61 -41.06 42.33 -62.74
C TYR A 61 -40.79 40.87 -62.41
N SER A 62 -41.06 39.95 -63.34
CA SER A 62 -40.75 38.53 -63.16
C SER A 62 -39.24 38.31 -62.98
N GLN A 63 -38.42 39.02 -63.74
CA GLN A 63 -36.96 38.93 -63.65
C GLN A 63 -36.44 39.52 -62.34
N GLN A 64 -36.90 40.71 -61.94
CA GLN A 64 -36.58 41.31 -60.64
C GLN A 64 -37.00 40.41 -59.47
N LYS A 65 -38.16 39.77 -59.55
CA LYS A 65 -38.61 38.81 -58.53
C LYS A 65 -37.64 37.63 -58.42
N HIS A 66 -37.18 37.08 -59.55
CA HIS A 66 -36.20 35.99 -59.55
C HIS A 66 -34.86 36.41 -58.94
N GLU A 67 -34.39 37.62 -59.24
CA GLU A 67 -33.17 38.19 -58.63
C GLU A 67 -33.31 38.31 -57.11
N LEU A 68 -34.41 38.89 -56.63
CA LEU A 68 -34.70 39.02 -55.19
C LEU A 68 -34.83 37.67 -54.48
N ILE A 69 -35.38 36.64 -55.14
CA ILE A 69 -35.45 35.28 -54.60
C ILE A 69 -34.04 34.68 -54.48
N SER A 70 -33.21 34.86 -55.50
CA SER A 70 -31.82 34.39 -55.50
C SER A 70 -31.03 35.03 -54.36
N GLU A 71 -31.17 36.34 -54.19
CA GLU A 71 -30.50 37.11 -53.14
C GLU A 71 -30.99 36.70 -51.74
N ASN A 72 -32.30 36.50 -51.55
CA ASN A 72 -32.82 35.95 -50.29
C ASN A 72 -32.27 34.55 -49.98
N CYS A 73 -32.19 33.67 -50.98
CA CYS A 73 -31.58 32.35 -50.79
C CYS A 73 -30.11 32.43 -50.36
N PHE A 74 -29.36 33.42 -50.87
CA PHE A 74 -27.99 33.67 -50.44
C PHE A 74 -27.93 34.15 -48.99
N LEU A 75 -28.73 35.17 -48.64
CA LEU A 75 -28.80 35.72 -47.27
C LEU A 75 -29.22 34.66 -46.24
N ILE A 76 -30.14 33.75 -46.58
CA ILE A 76 -30.53 32.63 -45.70
C ILE A 76 -29.33 31.72 -45.40
N LYS A 77 -28.51 31.40 -46.41
CA LYS A 77 -27.30 30.59 -46.22
C LYS A 77 -26.30 31.30 -45.31
N GLU A 78 -26.10 32.59 -45.52
CA GLU A 78 -25.21 33.41 -44.71
C GLU A 78 -25.68 33.51 -43.25
N MET A 79 -26.99 33.69 -43.03
CA MET A 79 -27.60 33.64 -41.70
C MET A 79 -27.38 32.30 -40.99
N ASN A 80 -27.46 31.18 -41.71
CA ASN A 80 -27.20 29.87 -41.12
C ASN A 80 -25.73 29.72 -40.69
N ILE A 81 -24.79 30.21 -41.50
CA ILE A 81 -23.37 30.24 -41.14
C ILE A 81 -23.14 31.06 -39.87
N LEU A 82 -23.75 32.24 -39.77
CA LEU A 82 -23.64 33.08 -38.56
C LEU A 82 -24.19 32.37 -37.32
N ARG A 83 -25.34 31.69 -37.45
CA ARG A 83 -25.92 30.89 -36.36
C ARG A 83 -25.00 29.75 -35.92
N ASP A 84 -24.36 29.07 -36.87
CA ASP A 84 -23.40 28.01 -36.58
C ASP A 84 -22.15 28.56 -35.86
N PHE A 85 -21.66 29.73 -36.27
CA PHE A 85 -20.57 30.41 -35.58
C PHE A 85 -20.93 30.82 -34.15
N GLU A 86 -22.14 31.35 -33.93
CA GLU A 86 -22.63 31.69 -32.59
C GLU A 86 -22.74 30.46 -31.68
N LYS A 87 -23.20 29.33 -32.24
CA LYS A 87 -23.23 28.05 -31.54
C LYS A 87 -21.83 27.59 -31.17
N GLN A 88 -20.90 27.55 -32.13
CA GLN A 88 -19.50 27.17 -31.87
C GLN A 88 -18.83 28.06 -30.83
N LYS A 89 -19.10 29.37 -30.85
CA LYS A 89 -18.60 30.32 -29.85
C LYS A 89 -19.14 30.02 -28.45
N SER A 90 -20.41 29.63 -28.36
CA SER A 90 -21.06 29.25 -27.10
C SER A 90 -20.47 27.94 -26.56
N ASP A 91 -20.31 26.94 -27.43
CA ASP A 91 -19.67 25.66 -27.08
C ASP A 91 -18.23 25.87 -26.61
N LEU A 92 -17.44 26.71 -27.31
CA LEU A 92 -16.07 27.03 -26.93
C LEU A 92 -15.99 27.67 -25.53
N ARG A 93 -16.91 28.58 -25.19
CA ARG A 93 -17.00 29.17 -23.85
C ARG A 93 -17.30 28.13 -22.79
N LEU A 94 -18.22 27.20 -23.07
CA LEU A 94 -18.55 26.10 -22.18
C LEU A 94 -17.33 25.21 -21.94
N TYR A 95 -16.65 24.78 -23.01
CA TYR A 95 -15.44 23.96 -22.90
C TYR A 95 -14.32 24.68 -22.13
N SER A 96 -14.16 26.00 -22.34
CA SER A 96 -13.19 26.79 -21.57
C SER A 96 -13.51 26.78 -20.07
N SER A 97 -14.78 26.98 -19.70
CA SER A 97 -15.22 26.94 -18.30
C SER A 97 -15.02 25.55 -17.68
N GLN A 98 -15.34 24.48 -18.41
CA GLN A 98 -15.13 23.11 -17.95
C GLN A 98 -13.64 22.81 -17.74
N LYS A 99 -12.79 23.25 -18.68
CA LYS A 99 -11.34 23.09 -18.57
C LYS A 99 -10.81 23.80 -17.32
N GLU A 100 -11.29 25.00 -17.03
CA GLU A 100 -10.88 25.76 -15.84
C GLU A 100 -11.31 25.05 -14.55
N GLN A 101 -12.55 24.54 -14.49
CA GLN A 101 -13.02 23.75 -13.36
C GLN A 101 -12.15 22.50 -13.14
N LEU A 102 -11.87 21.72 -14.19
CA LEU A 102 -11.01 20.54 -14.10
C LEU A 102 -9.57 20.89 -13.69
N THR A 103 -9.09 22.07 -14.07
CA THR A 103 -7.77 22.58 -13.66
C THR A 103 -7.74 22.82 -12.16
N VAL A 104 -8.78 23.46 -11.61
CA VAL A 104 -8.92 23.67 -10.16
C VAL A 104 -9.03 22.35 -9.40
N GLU A 105 -9.83 21.40 -9.90
CA GLU A 105 -9.96 20.07 -9.27
C GLU A 105 -8.63 19.30 -9.28
N ARG A 106 -7.91 19.32 -10.42
CA ARG A 106 -6.57 18.73 -10.54
C ARG A 106 -5.61 19.35 -9.53
N ASP A 107 -5.57 20.67 -9.43
CA ASP A 107 -4.64 21.37 -8.53
C ASP A 107 -4.98 21.09 -7.06
N GLY A 108 -6.26 21.00 -6.72
CA GLY A 108 -6.72 20.57 -5.40
C GLY A 108 -6.28 19.15 -5.04
N LEU A 109 -6.41 18.20 -5.98
CA LEU A 109 -5.94 16.82 -5.79
C LEU A 109 -4.41 16.75 -5.66
N LEU A 110 -3.67 17.57 -6.41
CA LEU A 110 -2.22 17.63 -6.34
C LEU A 110 -1.75 18.10 -4.95
N LEU A 111 -2.38 19.14 -4.40
CA LEU A 111 -2.11 19.61 -3.04
C LEU A 111 -2.39 18.52 -1.98
N GLN A 112 -3.51 17.78 -2.12
CA GLN A 112 -3.83 16.67 -1.21
C GLN A 112 -2.78 15.55 -1.27
N ILE A 113 -2.29 15.23 -2.47
CA ILE A 113 -1.23 14.23 -2.66
C ILE A 113 0.07 14.71 -2.01
N GLU A 114 0.44 15.97 -2.15
CA GLU A 114 1.63 16.55 -1.51
C GLU A 114 1.53 16.50 0.01
N GLU A 115 0.38 16.88 0.57
CA GLU A 115 0.13 16.81 2.01
C GLU A 115 0.19 15.35 2.52
N ALA A 116 -0.41 14.41 1.80
CA ALA A 116 -0.34 12.98 2.13
C ALA A 116 1.09 12.45 2.06
N LYS A 117 1.88 12.85 1.05
CA LYS A 117 3.30 12.50 0.95
C LYS A 117 4.10 13.03 2.14
N ALA A 118 3.87 14.28 2.54
CA ALA A 118 4.53 14.88 3.71
C ALA A 118 4.17 14.13 5.00
N LYS A 119 2.89 13.79 5.20
CA LYS A 119 2.41 12.97 6.33
C LYS A 119 3.09 11.59 6.35
N CYS A 120 3.15 10.91 5.21
CA CYS A 120 3.82 9.62 5.08
C CYS A 120 5.33 9.70 5.36
N ALA A 121 6.01 10.75 4.90
CA ALA A 121 7.43 10.97 5.20
C ALA A 121 7.67 11.12 6.71
N ASN A 122 6.86 11.94 7.38
CA ASN A 122 6.94 12.12 8.83
C ASN A 122 6.69 10.81 9.60
N LEU A 123 5.71 10.01 9.18
CA LEU A 123 5.43 8.71 9.81
C LEU A 123 6.59 7.73 9.62
N ARG A 124 7.20 7.69 8.44
CA ARG A 124 8.38 6.85 8.19
C ARG A 124 9.55 7.24 9.08
N GLN A 125 9.82 8.54 9.22
CA GLN A 125 10.88 9.03 10.10
C GLN A 125 10.66 8.59 11.55
N LYS A 126 9.44 8.78 12.08
CA LYS A 126 9.10 8.34 13.44
C LYS A 126 9.28 6.83 13.62
N LEU A 127 8.88 6.03 12.63
CA LEU A 127 9.04 4.58 12.66
C LEU A 127 10.53 4.18 12.64
N GLU A 128 11.35 4.89 11.87
CA GLU A 128 12.80 4.65 11.82
C GLU A 128 13.47 5.00 13.17
N GLU A 129 13.11 6.13 13.78
CA GLU A 129 13.61 6.55 15.10
C GLU A 129 13.19 5.54 16.19
N GLN A 130 11.95 5.06 16.16
CA GLN A 130 11.49 4.00 17.05
C GLN A 130 12.25 2.69 16.82
N GLY A 131 12.52 2.33 15.56
CA GLY A 131 13.32 1.16 15.20
C GLY A 131 14.75 1.23 15.77
N LYS A 132 15.41 2.40 15.63
CA LYS A 132 16.74 2.64 16.21
C LYS A 132 16.73 2.52 17.73
N THR A 133 15.76 3.16 18.39
CA THR A 133 15.61 3.11 19.85
C THR A 133 15.40 1.68 20.35
N MET A 134 14.52 0.91 19.67
CA MET A 134 14.27 -0.50 20.00
C MET A 134 15.54 -1.34 19.84
N GLN A 135 16.31 -1.10 18.78
CA GLN A 135 17.57 -1.80 18.54
C GLN A 135 18.62 -1.50 19.62
N GLU A 136 18.73 -0.24 20.05
CA GLU A 136 19.63 0.16 21.14
C GLU A 136 19.25 -0.52 22.46
N ILE A 137 17.96 -0.56 22.79
CA ILE A 137 17.43 -1.26 23.98
C ILE A 137 17.75 -2.75 23.91
N ASN A 138 17.49 -3.41 22.77
CA ASN A 138 17.81 -4.83 22.59
C ASN A 138 19.31 -5.10 22.74
N ASN A 139 20.16 -4.26 22.17
CA ASN A 139 21.61 -4.37 22.31
C ASN A 139 22.08 -4.14 23.75
N ALA A 140 21.42 -3.27 24.52
CA ALA A 140 21.70 -3.10 25.94
C ALA A 140 21.32 -4.36 26.73
N PHE A 141 20.10 -4.88 26.54
CA PHE A 141 19.68 -6.12 27.19
C PHE A 141 20.55 -7.32 26.84
N GLN A 142 20.96 -7.48 25.58
CA GLN A 142 21.87 -8.55 25.18
C GLN A 142 23.23 -8.46 25.88
N ARG A 143 23.74 -7.24 26.12
CA ARG A 143 24.98 -7.03 26.86
C ARG A 143 24.83 -7.37 28.34
N GLU A 144 23.73 -6.95 28.96
CA GLU A 144 23.45 -7.30 30.37
C GLU A 144 23.30 -8.81 30.57
N LEU A 145 22.61 -9.49 29.65
CA LEU A 145 22.46 -10.94 29.68
C LEU A 145 23.82 -11.64 29.55
N SER A 146 24.67 -11.24 28.61
CA SER A 146 25.98 -11.86 28.44
C SER A 146 26.90 -11.62 29.64
N GLU A 147 26.86 -10.42 30.24
CA GLU A 147 27.59 -10.12 31.47
C GLU A 147 27.09 -10.98 32.64
N SER A 148 25.78 -11.09 32.81
CA SER A 148 25.19 -11.93 33.86
C SER A 148 25.52 -13.41 33.69
N GLU A 149 25.58 -13.91 32.45
CA GLU A 149 25.98 -15.29 32.16
C GLU A 149 27.46 -15.56 32.49
N ILE A 150 28.34 -14.61 32.18
CA ILE A 150 29.76 -14.68 32.54
C ILE A 150 29.90 -14.71 34.06
N GLN A 151 29.26 -13.77 34.77
CA GLN A 151 29.30 -13.70 36.23
C GLN A 151 28.80 -15.00 36.88
N ARG A 152 27.70 -15.56 36.38
CA ARG A 152 27.16 -16.85 36.85
C ARG A 152 28.15 -17.99 36.63
N THR A 153 28.81 -18.03 35.48
CA THR A 153 29.80 -19.06 35.14
C THR A 153 31.03 -18.97 36.04
N ASP A 154 31.52 -17.75 36.27
CA ASP A 154 32.66 -17.50 37.15
C ASP A 154 32.37 -17.86 38.60
N ALA A 155 31.17 -17.51 39.10
CA ALA A 155 30.72 -17.89 40.44
C ALA A 155 30.66 -19.42 40.59
N LEU A 156 30.11 -20.12 39.60
CA LEU A 156 30.01 -21.58 39.60
C LEU A 156 31.41 -22.24 39.57
N ASN A 157 32.34 -21.69 38.79
CA ASN A 157 33.72 -22.17 38.75
C ASN A 157 34.48 -21.86 40.06
N ALA A 158 34.17 -20.75 40.73
CA ALA A 158 34.72 -20.44 42.04
C ALA A 158 34.24 -21.45 43.11
N LEU A 159 32.95 -21.76 43.12
CA LEU A 159 32.37 -22.77 44.02
C LEU A 159 32.98 -24.15 43.78
N LYS A 160 33.07 -24.61 42.52
CA LYS A 160 33.74 -25.88 42.19
C LYS A 160 35.17 -25.96 42.73
N ARG A 161 35.95 -24.89 42.56
CA ARG A 161 37.33 -24.83 43.09
C ARG A 161 37.36 -24.85 44.61
N GLN A 162 36.36 -24.27 45.26
CA GLN A 162 36.22 -24.30 46.71
C GLN A 162 35.88 -25.73 47.18
N ASP A 163 34.92 -26.38 46.55
CA ASP A 163 34.53 -27.76 46.87
C ASP A 163 35.70 -28.73 46.70
N GLU A 164 36.47 -28.62 45.62
CA GLU A 164 37.69 -29.43 45.44
C GLU A 164 38.74 -29.19 46.53
N LYS A 165 38.88 -27.95 47.02
CA LYS A 165 39.80 -27.65 48.13
C LYS A 165 39.30 -28.28 49.43
N HIS A 166 38.01 -28.16 49.71
CA HIS A 166 37.41 -28.74 50.91
C HIS A 166 37.49 -30.26 50.90
N LEU A 167 37.23 -30.89 49.76
CA LEU A 167 37.36 -32.35 49.62
C LEU A 167 38.78 -32.82 49.92
N ARG A 168 39.79 -32.15 49.34
CA ARG A 168 41.21 -32.45 49.64
C ARG A 168 41.56 -32.25 51.12
N GLU A 169 40.96 -31.27 51.78
CA GLU A 169 41.20 -31.04 53.20
C GLU A 169 40.51 -32.10 54.07
N MET A 170 39.30 -32.51 53.71
CA MET A 170 38.62 -33.63 54.36
C MET A 170 39.44 -34.91 54.25
N ASP A 171 39.94 -35.26 53.07
CA ASP A 171 40.80 -36.44 52.87
C ASP A 171 42.05 -36.40 53.76
N ARG A 172 42.68 -35.22 53.88
CA ARG A 172 43.85 -35.02 54.76
C ARG A 172 43.50 -35.20 56.23
N LEU A 173 42.38 -34.65 56.67
CA LEU A 173 41.91 -34.77 58.05
C LEU A 173 41.57 -36.22 58.38
N GLU A 174 40.89 -36.92 57.48
CA GLU A 174 40.60 -38.36 57.61
C GLU A 174 41.89 -39.18 57.72
N GLN A 175 42.86 -38.92 56.85
CA GLN A 175 44.16 -39.59 56.91
C GLN A 175 44.90 -39.29 58.22
N ASN A 176 44.86 -38.03 58.69
CA ASN A 176 45.46 -37.65 59.98
C ASN A 176 44.78 -38.35 61.17
N VAL A 177 43.45 -38.44 61.17
CA VAL A 177 42.70 -39.17 62.20
C VAL A 177 43.07 -40.65 62.18
N GLN A 178 43.14 -41.27 61.00
CA GLN A 178 43.52 -42.68 60.86
C GLN A 178 44.96 -42.96 61.33
N ASN A 179 45.90 -42.07 61.00
CA ASN A 179 47.29 -42.17 61.44
C ASN A 179 47.39 -42.03 62.96
N ASN A 180 46.76 -41.01 63.55
CA ASN A 180 46.73 -40.82 65.00
C ASN A 180 46.09 -42.01 65.72
N TYR A 181 45.02 -42.57 65.17
CA TYR A 181 44.36 -43.74 65.73
C TYR A 181 45.28 -44.97 65.74
N SER A 182 46.00 -45.20 64.63
CA SER A 182 46.96 -46.29 64.50
C SER A 182 48.11 -46.16 65.50
N GLU A 183 48.68 -44.96 65.66
CA GLU A 183 49.74 -44.72 66.64
C GLU A 183 49.28 -44.96 68.09
N LEU A 184 48.08 -44.49 68.43
CA LEU A 184 47.50 -44.63 69.78
C LEU A 184 47.08 -46.07 70.11
N ASN A 185 46.90 -46.93 69.11
CA ASN A 185 46.50 -48.32 69.27
C ASN A 185 47.65 -49.32 69.22
N THR A 186 48.89 -48.88 69.42
CA THR A 186 50.05 -49.77 69.51
C THR A 186 50.76 -49.75 70.85
N CYS A 187 51.39 -50.88 71.18
CA CYS A 187 52.23 -51.02 72.34
C CYS A 187 53.49 -50.17 72.26
N THR A 188 53.69 -49.32 73.26
CA THR A 188 54.86 -48.43 73.26
C THR A 188 56.18 -49.16 73.48
N ILE A 189 56.15 -50.43 73.92
CA ILE A 189 57.32 -51.31 74.07
C ILE A 189 57.62 -52.04 72.75
N CYS A 190 56.67 -52.81 72.19
CA CYS A 190 56.92 -53.65 71.02
C CYS A 190 56.40 -53.09 69.68
N LYS A 191 55.72 -51.94 69.71
CA LYS A 191 55.11 -51.24 68.56
C LYS A 191 54.05 -52.03 67.79
N ARG A 192 53.52 -53.11 68.37
CA ARG A 192 52.44 -53.91 67.77
C ARG A 192 51.06 -53.44 68.25
N PRO A 193 49.99 -53.61 67.47
CA PRO A 193 48.63 -53.33 67.92
C PRO A 193 48.27 -54.07 69.21
N TRP A 194 47.41 -53.46 70.02
CA TRP A 194 46.85 -54.13 71.20
C TRP A 194 45.91 -55.27 70.80
N ASP A 195 45.86 -56.33 71.61
CA ASP A 195 44.82 -57.34 71.44
C ASP A 195 43.59 -57.01 72.29
N SER A 196 42.39 -57.30 71.80
CA SER A 196 41.16 -57.25 72.59
C SER A 196 41.09 -58.39 73.61
N VAL A 197 41.72 -59.53 73.28
CA VAL A 197 41.74 -60.77 74.07
C VAL A 197 43.14 -61.41 73.99
N GLY A 198 43.54 -62.26 74.94
CA GLY A 198 44.87 -62.90 74.95
C GLY A 198 45.93 -62.22 75.82
N VAL A 199 47.20 -62.41 75.45
CA VAL A 199 48.39 -62.08 76.25
C VAL A 199 48.96 -60.69 75.98
N HIS A 200 48.52 -60.00 74.92
CA HIS A 200 48.96 -58.65 74.58
C HIS A 200 47.83 -57.61 74.72
N ARG A 201 46.95 -57.84 75.70
CA ARG A 201 45.86 -56.92 76.05
C ARG A 201 46.36 -55.64 76.71
N LEU A 202 45.54 -54.61 76.60
CA LEU A 202 45.79 -53.29 77.17
C LEU A 202 45.77 -53.31 78.71
N VAL A 203 46.88 -52.92 79.35
CA VAL A 203 47.00 -52.80 80.81
C VAL A 203 47.51 -51.42 81.25
N LEU A 204 46.88 -50.88 82.28
CA LEU A 204 47.23 -49.63 82.94
C LEU A 204 48.08 -49.90 84.17
N LEU A 205 49.17 -49.15 84.30
CA LEU A 205 49.99 -49.14 85.51
C LEU A 205 49.50 -48.06 86.48
N PRO A 206 49.79 -48.15 87.79
CA PRO A 206 49.43 -47.11 88.77
C PRO A 206 49.97 -45.72 88.42
N CYS A 207 51.04 -45.65 87.63
CA CYS A 207 51.60 -44.40 87.12
C CYS A 207 50.81 -43.79 85.94
N GLY A 208 49.72 -44.40 85.49
CA GLY A 208 48.88 -43.90 84.39
C GLY A 208 49.33 -44.31 82.98
N HIS A 209 50.47 -44.99 82.85
CA HIS A 209 50.98 -45.43 81.55
C HIS A 209 50.40 -46.78 81.13
N VAL A 210 50.18 -46.94 79.84
CA VAL A 210 49.50 -48.09 79.25
C VAL A 210 50.44 -48.90 78.37
N PHE A 211 50.38 -50.22 78.54
CA PHE A 211 51.22 -51.19 77.85
C PHE A 211 50.44 -52.47 77.51
N GLY A 212 51.13 -53.41 76.87
CA GLY A 212 50.57 -54.69 76.47
C GLY A 212 50.98 -55.67 77.53
N ASP A 213 50.05 -56.48 78.01
CA ASP A 213 50.20 -57.26 79.24
C ASP A 213 51.52 -58.07 79.27
N ALA A 214 51.77 -58.89 78.25
CA ALA A 214 53.01 -59.64 78.11
C ALA A 214 54.25 -58.75 78.07
N CYS A 215 54.21 -57.64 77.34
CA CYS A 215 55.37 -56.76 77.18
C CYS A 215 55.75 -56.03 78.46
N ILE A 216 54.76 -55.54 79.22
CA ILE A 216 55.07 -54.84 80.47
C ILE A 216 55.43 -55.80 81.59
N ARG A 217 54.83 -57.00 81.66
CA ARG A 217 55.25 -58.02 82.61
C ARG A 217 56.71 -58.41 82.41
N GLU A 218 57.15 -58.58 81.16
CA GLU A 218 58.55 -58.85 80.86
C GLU A 218 59.47 -57.69 81.27
N ASN A 219 59.08 -56.45 80.98
CA ASN A 219 59.85 -55.29 81.40
C ASN A 219 59.91 -55.14 82.95
N LEU A 220 58.82 -55.44 83.67
CA LEU A 220 58.82 -55.41 85.14
C LEU A 220 59.69 -56.52 85.74
N ARG A 221 59.72 -57.71 85.13
CA ARG A 221 60.65 -58.78 85.54
C ARG A 221 62.11 -58.36 85.42
N GLN A 222 62.45 -57.61 84.36
CA GLN A 222 63.83 -57.19 84.10
C GLN A 222 64.25 -55.93 84.87
N ARG A 223 63.35 -54.95 85.01
CA ARG A 223 63.70 -53.59 85.49
C ARG A 223 62.91 -53.11 86.71
N GLY A 224 61.87 -53.84 87.14
CA GLY A 224 61.03 -53.49 88.30
C GLY A 224 60.29 -52.15 88.22
N SER A 225 60.26 -51.50 87.05
CA SER A 225 59.79 -50.13 86.87
C SER A 225 59.10 -49.92 85.53
N CYS A 226 58.22 -48.91 85.46
CA CYS A 226 57.50 -48.54 84.24
C CYS A 226 58.47 -48.20 83.10
N ALA A 227 58.26 -48.79 81.92
CA ALA A 227 59.11 -48.56 80.73
C ALA A 227 59.12 -47.10 80.23
N LYS A 228 58.12 -46.27 80.60
CA LYS A 228 58.03 -44.86 80.19
C LYS A 228 58.52 -43.85 81.22
N CYS A 229 58.15 -44.01 82.49
CA CYS A 229 58.42 -43.02 83.54
C CYS A 229 59.31 -43.53 84.66
N HIS A 230 59.74 -44.79 84.59
CA HIS A 230 60.66 -45.43 85.54
C HIS A 230 60.17 -45.47 87.00
N ARG A 231 58.91 -45.15 87.27
CA ARG A 231 58.29 -45.37 88.59
C ARG A 231 58.23 -46.87 88.89
N ALA A 232 58.58 -47.26 90.11
CA ALA A 232 58.48 -48.64 90.58
C ALA A 232 57.03 -49.13 90.50
N VAL A 233 56.82 -50.31 89.94
CA VAL A 233 55.49 -50.92 89.79
C VAL A 233 55.61 -52.43 89.94
N TYR A 234 54.66 -53.02 90.66
CA TYR A 234 54.57 -54.46 90.88
C TYR A 234 53.52 -55.11 89.96
N VAL A 235 53.69 -56.39 89.68
CA VAL A 235 52.88 -57.13 88.68
C VAL A 235 51.42 -57.26 89.11
N GLU A 236 51.16 -57.29 90.41
CA GLU A 236 49.84 -57.38 91.03
C GLU A 236 49.04 -56.07 90.87
N GLN A 237 49.71 -54.97 90.53
CA GLN A 237 49.11 -53.63 90.40
C GLN A 237 48.65 -53.31 88.97
N LEU A 238 48.82 -54.24 88.03
CA LEU A 238 48.36 -54.08 86.65
C LEU A 238 46.83 -54.14 86.59
N ARG A 239 46.20 -53.16 85.94
CA ARG A 239 44.75 -53.11 85.73
C ARG A 239 44.42 -53.21 84.26
N TYR A 240 43.57 -54.16 83.88
CA TYR A 240 43.10 -54.29 82.49
C TYR A 240 42.13 -53.16 82.15
N ILE A 241 42.29 -52.60 80.94
CA ILE A 241 41.33 -51.64 80.38
C ILE A 241 40.44 -52.40 79.39
N TYR A 242 39.12 -52.31 79.59
CA TYR A 242 38.11 -52.90 78.71
C TYR A 242 37.31 -51.81 77.97
N GLY A 243 36.73 -52.13 76.81
CA GLY A 243 35.79 -51.24 76.11
C GLY A 243 36.41 -50.20 75.16
N ARG A 244 37.72 -50.23 74.91
CA ARG A 244 38.31 -49.50 73.78
C ARG A 244 37.99 -50.30 72.50
N ASN A 245 37.51 -49.63 71.45
CA ASN A 245 37.28 -50.23 70.13
C ASN A 245 38.62 -50.63 69.48
N VAL A 246 39.30 -51.63 70.03
CA VAL A 246 40.39 -52.30 69.34
C VAL A 246 39.71 -53.10 68.23
N LEU A 247 39.50 -52.45 67.07
CA LEU A 247 39.05 -53.16 65.89
C LEU A 247 40.08 -54.26 65.61
N PRO A 248 39.65 -55.51 65.37
CA PRO A 248 40.58 -56.55 64.99
C PRO A 248 41.36 -56.08 63.76
N PHE A 249 42.66 -56.32 63.75
CA PHE A 249 43.46 -56.20 62.54
C PHE A 249 42.85 -57.20 61.53
N GLU A 250 42.09 -56.73 60.54
CA GLU A 250 41.64 -57.58 59.45
C GLU A 250 42.88 -58.00 58.64
N THR A 251 43.18 -59.31 58.65
CA THR A 251 44.22 -59.94 57.83
C THR A 251 43.79 -60.09 56.39
#